data_AF-A0A212JIF2-F1
#
_entry.id   AF-A0A212JIF2-F1
#
_cell.length_a   1.000
_cell.length_b   1.000
_cell.length_c   1.000
_cell.angle_alpha   90.00
_cell.angle_beta   90.00
_cell.angle_gamma   90.00
#
_symmetry.space_group_name_H-M   'P 1'
#
loop_
_entity.id
_entity.type
_entity.pdbx_description
1 polymer ?
#
loop_
_entity_poly.entity_id
_entity_poly.type
_entity_poly.pdbx_seq_one_letter_code
_entity_poly.pdbx_strand_id
1 'polypeptide(L)' 'MVKIIVDKKMLSNKIAGVKDGDLIELAIIPSQRDDGNCAPAFLHLTAIHTQEAYEDLENIDESPVGFE' A
#
# COMPACT_ATOMS: atom_id res chain seq x y z
N MET A 1 17.47 1.40 -5.36
CA MET A 1 16.32 0.63 -4.84
C MET A 1 15.42 1.60 -4.11
N VAL A 2 14.23 1.86 -4.64
CA VAL A 2 13.22 2.70 -3.97
C VAL A 2 12.67 1.88 -2.80
N LYS A 3 12.59 2.48 -1.62
CA LYS A 3 12.01 1.87 -0.42
C LYS A 3 10.86 2.76 0.02
N ILE A 4 9.76 2.15 0.44
CA ILE A 4 8.64 2.85 1.07
C ILE A 4 8.61 2.37 2.51
N ILE A 5 8.78 3.32 3.44
CA ILE A 5 8.73 3.05 4.87
C ILE A 5 7.33 3.39 5.34
N VAL A 6 6.65 2.39 5.91
CA VAL A 6 5.29 2.51 6.41
C VAL A 6 5.26 2.31 7.92
N ASP A 7 4.35 3.01 8.60
CA ASP A 7 4.14 2.79 10.02
C ASP A 7 3.60 1.36 10.26
N LYS A 8 4.23 0.67 11.21
CA LYS A 8 3.88 -0.73 11.52
C LYS A 8 2.43 -0.86 11.98
N LYS A 9 1.95 0.05 12.82
CA LYS A 9 0.61 -0.01 13.39
C LYS A 9 -0.45 0.24 12.31
N MET A 10 -0.22 1.21 11.44
CA MET A 10 -1.05 1.49 10.27
C MET A 10 -1.15 0.26 9.35
N LEU A 11 -0.01 -0.35 9.02
CA LEU A 11 0.02 -1.56 8.20
C LEU A 11 -0.73 -2.73 8.87
N SER A 12 -0.49 -2.96 10.16
CA SER A 12 -1.19 -4.00 10.91
C SER A 12 -2.70 -3.79 10.95
N ASN A 13 -3.17 -2.54 11.09
CA ASN A 13 -4.59 -2.22 11.10
C ASN A 13 -5.26 -2.48 9.74
N LYS A 14 -4.60 -2.12 8.63
CA LYS A 14 -5.10 -2.41 7.28
C LYS A 14 -5.18 -3.91 7.01
N ILE A 15 -4.14 -4.65 7.41
CA ILE A 15 -4.09 -6.10 7.25
C ILE A 15 -5.10 -6.83 8.15
N ALA A 16 -5.37 -6.30 9.36
CA ALA A 16 -6.31 -6.92 10.29
C ALA A 16 -7.77 -6.96 9.79
N GLY A 17 -8.11 -6.16 8.79
CA GLY A 17 -9.42 -6.19 8.13
C GLY A 17 -9.60 -7.36 7.15
N VAL A 18 -8.50 -8.01 6.75
CA VAL A 18 -8.51 -9.10 5.77
C VAL A 18 -8.92 -10.42 6.44
N LYS A 19 -9.79 -11.19 5.78
CA LYS A 19 -10.34 -12.42 6.36
C LYS A 19 -9.33 -13.55 6.29
N ASP A 20 -9.42 -14.48 7.25
CA ASP A 20 -8.62 -15.70 7.24
C ASP A 20 -8.87 -16.50 5.95
N GLY A 21 -7.78 -16.81 5.23
CA GLY A 21 -7.81 -17.53 3.96
C GLY A 21 -7.76 -16.65 2.72
N ASP A 22 -7.89 -15.32 2.87
CA ASP A 22 -7.65 -14.37 1.78
C ASP A 22 -6.14 -14.11 1.64
N LEU A 23 -5.72 -13.72 0.43
CA LEU A 23 -4.34 -13.30 0.17
C LEU A 23 -4.23 -11.77 0.23
N ILE A 24 -3.02 -11.28 0.47
CA ILE A 24 -2.71 -9.85 0.47
C ILE A 24 -1.65 -9.60 -0.59
N GLU A 25 -1.98 -8.78 -1.57
CA GLU A 25 -1.03 -8.24 -2.54
C GLU A 25 -0.44 -6.93 -2.02
N LEU A 26 0.89 -6.81 -2.13
CA LEU A 26 1.65 -5.60 -1.80
C LEU A 26 2.41 -5.16 -3.04
N ALA A 27 2.03 -4.03 -3.64
CA ALA A 27 2.63 -3.52 -4.87
C ALA A 27 3.27 -2.14 -4.66
N ILE A 28 4.53 -1.99 -5.06
CA ILE A 28 5.20 -0.68 -5.11
C ILE A 28 4.83 -0.03 -6.45
N ILE A 29 4.00 1.00 -6.40
CA ILE A 29 3.66 1.78 -7.58
C ILE A 29 4.72 2.87 -7.74
N PRO A 30 5.45 2.90 -8.88
CA PRO A 30 6.49 3.90 -9.10
C PRO A 30 5.87 5.30 -9.20
N SER A 31 6.68 6.33 -9.00
CA SER A 31 6.24 7.71 -9.22
C SER A 31 5.76 7.90 -10.65
N GLN A 32 4.63 8.59 -10.79
CA GLN A 32 4.00 8.85 -12.08
C GLN A 32 4.03 10.34 -12.36
N ARG A 33 4.33 10.72 -13.61
CA ARG A 33 4.13 12.09 -14.09
C ARG A 33 2.92 12.11 -15.00
N ASP A 34 1.97 12.97 -14.69
CA ASP A 34 0.82 13.24 -15.54
C ASP A 34 0.55 14.74 -15.59
N ASP A 35 0.39 15.27 -16.80
CA ASP A 35 0.14 16.68 -17.13
C ASP A 35 0.90 17.71 -16.24
N GLY A 36 2.21 17.50 -16.05
CA GLY A 36 3.07 18.39 -15.27
C GLY A 36 3.04 18.19 -13.76
N ASN A 37 2.12 17.37 -13.23
CA ASN A 37 2.10 16.94 -11.84
C ASN A 37 2.93 15.66 -11.65
N CYS A 38 3.63 15.55 -10.52
CA CYS A 38 4.41 14.37 -10.16
C CYS A 38 3.79 13.73 -8.92
N ALA A 39 3.15 12.57 -9.10
CA ALA A 39 2.72 11.73 -8.00
C ALA A 39 3.93 10.93 -7.47
N PRO A 40 4.19 10.93 -6.16
CA PRO A 40 5.26 10.12 -5.58
C PRO A 40 4.97 8.63 -5.72
N ALA A 41 5.99 7.79 -5.51
CA ALA A 41 5.79 6.36 -5.41
C ALA A 41 5.02 6.03 -4.12
N PHE A 42 4.15 5.01 -4.16
CA PHE A 42 3.35 4.60 -3.00
C PHE A 42 3.22 3.06 -2.92
N LEU A 43 2.87 2.56 -1.73
CA LEU A 43 2.58 1.14 -1.52
C LEU A 43 1.07 0.93 -1.66
N HIS A 44 0.66 0.15 -2.65
CA HIS A 44 -0.72 -0.28 -2.86
C HIS A 44 -0.96 -1.63 -2.17
N LEU A 45 -2.09 -1.76 -1.48
CA LEU A 45 -2.48 -2.97 -0.74
C LEU A 45 -3.82 -3.45 -1.26
N THR A 46 -3.92 -4.74 -1.54
CA THR A 46 -5.18 -5.33 -2.03
C THR A 46 -5.42 -6.66 -1.34
N ALA A 47 -6.64 -6.90 -0.87
CA ALA A 47 -7.09 -8.22 -0.46
C ALA A 47 -7.59 -8.97 -1.70
N ILE A 48 -7.16 -10.22 -1.84
CA ILE A 48 -7.58 -11.13 -2.89
C ILE A 48 -8.40 -12.24 -2.21
N HIS A 49 -9.71 -12.18 -2.42
CA HIS A 49 -10.61 -13.19 -1.87
C HIS A 49 -10.56 -14.47 -2.70
N THR A 50 -10.91 -15.60 -2.08
CA THR A 50 -10.97 -16.94 -2.71
C THR A 50 -11.82 -17.06 -3.98
N GLN A 51 -12.63 -16.05 -4.31
CA GLN A 51 -13.42 -15.96 -5.55
C GLN A 51 -12.84 -14.96 -6.56
N GLU A 52 -11.56 -14.62 -6.46
CA GLU A 52 -10.87 -13.64 -7.32
C GLU A 52 -11.48 -12.22 -7.26
N ALA A 53 -12.23 -11.91 -6.21
CA ALA A 53 -12.65 -10.55 -5.94
C ALA A 53 -11.49 -9.79 -5.32
N TYR A 54 -11.17 -8.64 -5.91
CA TYR A 54 -10.15 -7.71 -5.43
C TYR A 54 -10.81 -6.62 -4.59
N GLU A 55 -10.40 -6.49 -3.34
CA GLU A 55 -10.77 -5.38 -2.46
C GLU A 55 -9.55 -4.48 -2.26
N ASP A 56 -9.65 -3.24 -2.75
CA ASP A 56 -8.64 -2.21 -2.52
C ASP A 56 -8.67 -1.79 -1.05
N LEU A 57 -7.52 -1.96 -0.37
CA LEU A 57 -7.36 -1.60 1.04
C LEU A 57 -6.78 -0.18 1.23
N GLU A 58 -6.79 0.61 0.16
CA GLU A 58 -6.23 1.95 -0.01
C GLU A 58 -4.71 2.02 0.12
N ASN A 59 -4.12 3.05 -0.50
CA ASN A 59 -2.69 3.32 -0.49
C ASN A 59 -2.15 3.60 0.92
N ILE A 60 -0.88 3.24 1.13
CA ILE A 60 -0.09 3.74 2.25
C ILE A 60 0.98 4.66 1.67
N ASP A 61 0.84 5.95 1.97
CA ASP A 61 1.84 6.95 1.62
C ASP A 61 3.11 6.77 2.45
N GLU A 62 4.23 7.25 1.90
CA GLU A 62 5.49 7.34 2.62
C GLU A 62 5.27 8.08 3.94
N SER A 63 5.58 7.43 5.06
CA SER A 63 5.65 8.14 6.33
C SER A 63 6.73 9.22 6.20
N PRO A 64 6.47 10.49 6.54
CA PRO A 64 7.54 11.46 6.72
C PRO A 64 8.31 11.04 7.97
N VAL A 65 9.20 10.06 7.82
CA VAL A 65 10.13 9.69 8.89
C VAL A 65 11.15 10.82 8.96
N GLY A 66 10.82 11.85 9.73
CA GLY A 66 11.82 12.76 10.28
C GLY A 66 12.73 11.94 11.19
N PHE A 67 13.91 11.58 10.69
CA PHE A 67 14.97 11.11 11.55
C PHE A 67 15.49 12.33 12.33
N GLU A 68 15.00 12.53 13.55
CA GLU A 68 15.71 13.33 14.58
C GLU A 68 16.81 12.50 15.24
#